data_AF-A0AAW7VKR6-F1
#
_entry.id   AF-A0AAW7VKR6-F1
#
_cell.length_a   1.000
_cell.length_b   1.000
_cell.length_c   1.000
_cell.angle_alpha   90.00
_cell.angle_beta   90.00
_cell.angle_gamma   90.00
#
_symmetry.space_group_name_H-M   'P 1'
#
loop_
_entity.id
_entity.type
_entity.pdbx_description
1 polymer ?
#
loop_
_entity_poly.entity_id
_entity_poly.type
_entity_poly.pdbx_seq_one_letter_code
_entity_poly.pdbx_strand_id
1 'polypeptide(L)'
;KATDIIQNSGAALQTSTANGIEISGTHQYGTFSIAGNLATNVQLENGGNLLVLAGTEARDSTVGNGGAMQNLGQDFATKVNSGGQ
;
A
#
# COMPACT_ATOMS: atom_id res chain seq x y z
N LYS A 1 2.75 -9.21 -12.29
CA LYS A 1 1.88 -9.90 -11.32
C LYS A 1 2.74 -10.54 -10.25
N ALA A 2 2.43 -10.29 -8.97
CA ALA A 2 3.07 -10.92 -7.82
C ALA A 2 1.98 -11.28 -6.79
N THR A 3 1.68 -12.56 -6.65
CA THR A 3 0.61 -13.05 -5.75
C THR A 3 1.21 -13.86 -4.61
N ASP A 4 0.38 -14.12 -3.59
CA ASP A 4 0.74 -14.93 -2.43
C ASP A 4 1.96 -14.38 -1.67
N ILE A 5 2.13 -13.06 -1.71
CA ILE A 5 3.18 -12.36 -0.96
C ILE A 5 2.89 -12.47 0.53
N ILE A 6 3.90 -12.79 1.32
CA ILE A 6 3.86 -12.67 2.78
C ILE A 6 4.73 -11.48 3.17
N GLN A 7 4.09 -10.38 3.57
CA GLN A 7 4.76 -9.19 4.09
C GLN A 7 4.95 -9.35 5.61
N ASN A 8 6.10 -9.89 6.00
CA ASN A 8 6.50 -9.99 7.40
C ASN A 8 6.77 -8.60 8.00
N SER A 9 6.68 -8.48 9.33
CA SER A 9 7.09 -7.26 10.04
C SER A 9 8.55 -6.89 9.68
N GLY A 10 8.82 -5.61 9.45
CA GLY A 10 10.13 -5.15 8.96
C GLY A 10 10.24 -5.07 7.44
N ALA A 11 9.35 -5.73 6.68
CA ALA A 11 9.41 -5.70 5.22
C ALA A 11 8.94 -4.35 4.65
N ALA A 12 9.55 -3.95 3.54
CA ALA A 12 9.18 -2.77 2.78
C ALA A 12 8.49 -3.18 1.47
N LEU A 13 7.31 -2.63 1.20
CA LEU A 13 6.63 -2.74 -0.08
C LEU A 13 6.81 -1.43 -0.87
N GLN A 14 7.28 -1.53 -2.11
CA GLN A 14 7.52 -0.39 -3.01
C GLN A 14 6.71 -0.56 -4.29
N THR A 15 5.70 0.28 -4.52
CA THR A 15 4.78 0.08 -5.66
C THR A 15 3.91 1.31 -5.96
N SER A 16 2.97 1.17 -6.89
CA SER A 16 1.97 2.18 -7.25
C SER A 16 0.62 1.55 -7.63
N THR A 17 -0.39 2.36 -7.88
CA THR A 17 -1.70 1.96 -8.43
C THR A 17 -1.75 2.00 -9.97
N ALA A 18 -0.61 1.95 -10.65
CA ALA A 18 -0.55 1.99 -12.12
C ALA A 18 -1.33 0.83 -12.77
N ASN A 19 -1.84 1.08 -13.97
CA ASN A 19 -2.54 0.06 -14.75
C ASN A 19 -1.60 -1.15 -15.01
N GLY A 20 -2.14 -2.36 -14.89
CA GLY A 20 -1.41 -3.62 -15.06
C GLY A 20 -0.63 -4.08 -13.83
N ILE A 21 -0.61 -3.30 -12.75
CA ILE A 21 -0.11 -3.79 -11.46
C ILE A 21 -1.15 -4.73 -10.86
N GLU A 22 -0.71 -5.96 -10.61
CA GLU A 22 -1.46 -7.00 -9.89
C GLU A 22 -0.57 -7.54 -8.78
N ILE A 23 -0.85 -7.13 -7.55
CA ILE A 23 -0.18 -7.59 -6.33
C ILE A 23 -1.24 -8.10 -5.35
N SER A 24 -1.00 -9.25 -4.72
CA SER A 24 -1.82 -9.71 -3.60
C SER A 24 -1.00 -10.49 -2.59
N GLY A 25 -1.41 -10.43 -1.33
CA GLY A 25 -0.70 -11.08 -0.25
C GLY A 25 -1.35 -10.89 1.11
N THR A 26 -0.60 -11.22 2.15
CA THR A 26 -0.98 -11.04 3.55
C THR A 26 0.11 -10.33 4.34
N HIS A 27 -0.31 -9.58 5.37
CA HIS A 27 0.52 -9.14 6.48
C HIS A 27 -0.20 -9.49 7.79
N GLN A 28 0.37 -9.11 8.93
CA GLN A 28 -0.17 -9.45 10.26
C GLN A 28 -1.60 -8.93 10.56
N TYR A 29 -2.13 -8.02 9.74
CA TYR A 29 -3.47 -7.44 9.92
C TYR A 29 -4.47 -7.86 8.84
N GLY A 30 -4.12 -8.80 7.95
CA GLY A 30 -5.04 -9.37 6.97
C GLY A 30 -4.45 -9.45 5.55
N THR A 31 -5.35 -9.58 4.58
CA THR A 31 -5.00 -9.60 3.15
C THR A 31 -4.89 -8.20 2.60
N PHE A 32 -3.90 -7.96 1.74
CA PHE A 32 -3.78 -6.73 0.97
C PHE A 32 -3.79 -7.04 -0.53
N SER A 33 -4.16 -6.05 -1.34
CA SER A 33 -4.11 -6.17 -2.80
C SER A 33 -3.85 -4.83 -3.48
N ILE A 34 -3.30 -4.90 -4.69
CA ILE A 34 -3.23 -3.80 -5.64
C ILE A 34 -3.60 -4.37 -7.00
N ALA A 35 -4.79 -4.03 -7.48
CA ALA A 35 -5.30 -4.50 -8.77
C ALA A 35 -6.36 -3.53 -9.30
N GLY A 36 -6.52 -3.44 -10.61
CA GLY A 36 -7.58 -2.61 -11.21
C GLY A 36 -7.54 -1.15 -10.78
N ASN A 37 -6.34 -0.58 -10.61
CA ASN A 37 -6.11 0.78 -10.14
C ASN A 37 -6.60 1.08 -8.71
N LEU A 38 -6.76 0.04 -7.89
CA LEU A 38 -7.12 0.15 -6.48
C LEU A 38 -6.08 -0.57 -5.61
N ALA A 39 -5.53 0.13 -4.62
CA ALA A 39 -4.77 -0.47 -3.52
C ALA A 39 -5.66 -0.61 -2.28
N THR A 40 -5.68 -1.78 -1.64
CA THR A 40 -6.53 -2.05 -0.48
C THR A 40 -5.71 -2.67 0.65
N ASN A 41 -5.90 -2.15 1.86
CA ASN A 41 -5.29 -2.65 3.10
C ASN A 41 -3.76 -2.77 3.01
N VAL A 42 -3.08 -1.84 2.35
CA VAL A 42 -1.62 -1.88 2.19
C VAL A 42 -0.94 -1.40 3.47
N GLN A 43 0.03 -2.16 3.98
CA GLN A 43 0.89 -1.76 5.10
C GLN A 43 2.22 -1.20 4.58
N LEU A 44 2.51 0.07 4.88
CA LEU A 44 3.75 0.74 4.48
C LEU A 44 4.59 1.03 5.72
N GLU A 45 5.74 0.39 5.84
CA GLU A 45 6.69 0.55 6.94
C GLU A 45 8.12 0.38 6.40
N ASN A 46 9.12 0.78 7.19
CA ASN A 46 10.54 0.46 6.94
C ASN A 46 11.04 0.87 5.54
N GLY A 47 10.61 2.04 5.06
CA GLY A 47 10.94 2.56 3.74
C GLY A 47 9.92 2.22 2.66
N GLY A 48 8.88 1.42 2.96
CA GLY A 48 7.82 1.11 1.99
C GLY A 48 7.09 2.35 1.49
N ASN A 49 6.84 2.42 0.19
CA ASN A 49 6.16 3.54 -0.46
C ASN A 49 5.06 3.07 -1.41
N LEU A 50 3.92 3.76 -1.36
CA LEU A 50 2.84 3.64 -2.33
C LEU A 50 2.67 4.98 -3.06
N LEU A 51 2.82 4.96 -4.38
CA LEU A 51 2.37 6.06 -5.24
C LEU A 51 0.93 5.80 -5.70
N VAL A 52 0.00 6.62 -5.22
CA VAL A 52 -1.38 6.61 -5.71
C VAL A 52 -1.46 7.60 -6.88
N LEU A 53 -1.66 7.09 -8.09
CA LEU A 53 -1.71 7.90 -9.30
C LEU A 53 -3.05 8.65 -9.45
N ALA A 54 -3.03 9.73 -10.24
CA ALA A 54 -4.25 10.47 -10.58
C ALA A 54 -5.32 9.56 -11.21
N GLY A 55 -6.57 9.71 -10.76
CA GLY A 55 -7.69 8.88 -11.21
C GLY A 55 -7.73 7.46 -10.64
N THR A 56 -6.85 7.12 -9.70
CA THR A 56 -6.79 5.83 -9.00
C THR A 56 -7.04 5.99 -7.51
N GLU A 57 -7.16 4.88 -6.78
CA GLU A 57 -7.58 4.91 -5.38
C GLU A 57 -6.72 4.02 -4.46
N ALA A 58 -6.54 4.45 -3.22
CA ALA A 58 -6.10 3.60 -2.11
C ALA A 58 -7.14 3.57 -0.98
N ARG A 59 -7.40 2.39 -0.41
CA ARG A 59 -8.35 2.17 0.69
C ARG A 59 -7.71 1.46 1.85
N ASP A 60 -8.07 1.87 3.07
CA ASP A 60 -7.72 1.19 4.32
C ASP A 60 -6.21 0.95 4.49
N SER A 61 -5.38 1.77 3.85
CA SER A 61 -3.93 1.63 3.92
C SER A 61 -3.41 2.14 5.26
N THR A 62 -2.35 1.53 5.78
CA THR A 62 -1.68 1.99 7.00
C THR A 62 -0.27 2.45 6.65
N VAL A 63 0.03 3.71 6.94
CA VAL A 63 1.37 4.30 6.79
C VAL A 63 2.01 4.36 8.18
N GLY A 64 2.90 3.42 8.45
CA GLY A 64 3.64 3.28 9.70
C GLY A 64 5.03 3.91 9.64
N ASN A 65 5.85 3.64 10.66
CA ASN A 65 7.15 4.27 10.81
C ASN A 65 8.07 4.02 9.60
N GLY A 66 8.56 5.10 9.00
CA GLY A 66 9.40 5.07 7.80
C GLY A 66 8.67 4.67 6.52
N GLY A 67 7.36 4.43 6.56
CA GLY A 67 6.54 4.27 5.37
C GLY A 67 6.09 5.61 4.80
N ALA A 68 5.78 5.65 3.51
CA ALA A 68 5.29 6.85 2.84
C ALA A 68 4.17 6.56 1.84
N MET A 69 3.17 7.44 1.74
CA MET A 69 2.20 7.44 0.66
C MET A 69 2.24 8.75 -0.11
N GLN A 70 2.61 8.69 -1.39
CA GLN A 70 2.46 9.83 -2.29
C GLN A 70 1.10 9.76 -2.98
N ASN A 71 0.14 10.57 -2.55
CA ASN A 71 -1.20 10.56 -3.12
C ASN A 71 -1.40 11.67 -4.17
N LEU A 72 -1.56 11.29 -5.44
CA LEU A 72 -1.98 12.13 -6.56
C LEU A 72 -3.41 11.82 -7.03
N GLY A 73 -4.04 10.79 -6.43
CA GLY A 73 -5.37 10.29 -6.74
C GLY A 73 -6.32 10.53 -5.57
N GLN A 74 -6.99 9.48 -5.12
CA GLN A 74 -7.85 9.51 -3.94
C GLN A 74 -7.37 8.48 -2.93
N ASP A 75 -7.52 8.80 -1.65
CA ASP A 75 -7.38 7.82 -0.59
C ASP A 75 -8.61 7.86 0.34
N PHE A 76 -8.95 6.71 0.91
CA PHE A 76 -10.06 6.57 1.82
C PHE A 76 -9.65 5.72 3.03
N ALA A 77 -9.93 6.22 4.23
CA ALA A 77 -9.60 5.56 5.50
C ALA A 77 -8.10 5.21 5.65
N THR A 78 -7.21 5.96 4.99
CA THR A 78 -5.77 5.83 5.22
C THR A 78 -5.44 6.23 6.65
N LYS A 79 -4.76 5.34 7.38
CA LYS A 79 -4.28 5.60 8.73
C LYS A 79 -2.80 5.92 8.70
N VAL A 80 -2.45 7.16 9.03
CA VAL A 80 -1.04 7.57 9.22
C VAL A 80 -0.70 7.47 10.71
N ASN A 81 0.21 6.58 11.06
CA ASN A 81 0.75 6.42 12.41
C ASN A 81 2.04 7.24 12.57
N SER A 82 2.55 7.32 13.80
CA SER A 82 3.80 8.03 14.10
C SER A 82 4.95 7.56 13.19
N GLY A 83 5.60 8.51 12.51
CA GLY A 83 6.71 8.26 11.59
C GLY A 83 6.31 7.90 10.16
N GLY A 84 5.01 7.76 9.88
CA GLY A 84 4.49 7.68 8.52
C GLY A 84 4.44 9.05 7.84
N GLN A 85 4.60 9.07 6.52
CA GLN A 85 4.67 10.27 5.69
C GLN A 85 3.62 10.27 4.57
#